data_AF-A0A3Q3A1R7-F1
#
_entry.id   AF-A0A3Q3A1R7-F1
#
_cell.length_a   1.000
_cell.length_b   1.000
_cell.length_c   1.000
_cell.angle_alpha   90.00
_cell.angle_beta   90.00
_cell.angle_gamma   90.00
#
_symmetry.space_group_name_H-M   'P 1'
#
loop_
_entity.id
_entity.type
_entity.pdbx_description
1 polymer ?
#
loop_
_entity_poly.entity_id
_entity_poly.type
_entity_poly.pdbx_seq_one_letter_code
_entity_poly.pdbx_strand_id
1 'polypeptide(L)'
;MMAGTGHQGRCSVAIFLLLVCENISASTPKPDLEKKQCPAGDYVSARNVCCNKCPAGFKLKSECPGEGQRSNCELCPERQFNDKINHFPNCRKCRVCKESNFEYEVSPCKNDRNAVCRCMDGYYKHVIDSGTYDCLRCKECRENERKNQTCTPERNTVCECKENYHRVKNKCEPCRNCTTNCANLCVKVTQVTEAPKGKHNLIINIIAGSAAVVFVLLVVVVFITFVATKRFTKKKMLSQSSQHADVPKETKEHLLVDMNEPAEVISLKATGLNPVNDQESVKLPDCVPLEIRIPDLIYAVLDLVPVSQVKQLARLLGVRDREIEQEETDHRSCREAHYQMLRVWAERGTREGRDEMLHRPLLEELLDKLRQMHLGRAAEELETKYPIQ
;
A
#
# COMPACT_ATOMS: atom_id res chain seq x y z
N MET A 1 -43.45 30.54 -90.98
CA MET A 1 -42.55 31.53 -90.34
C MET A 1 -41.94 30.80 -89.14
N MET A 2 -40.66 30.44 -89.13
CA MET A 2 -39.47 31.31 -88.95
C MET A 2 -39.54 32.06 -87.61
N ALA A 3 -38.57 31.98 -86.70
CA ALA A 3 -37.35 31.15 -86.55
C ALA A 3 -37.07 31.03 -85.01
N GLY A 4 -35.97 30.50 -84.45
CA GLY A 4 -34.71 29.92 -84.93
C GLY A 4 -33.74 29.83 -83.72
N THR A 5 -32.85 28.84 -83.66
CA THR A 5 -31.86 28.69 -82.57
C THR A 5 -30.61 29.54 -82.80
N GLY A 6 -29.99 30.06 -81.72
CA GLY A 6 -28.81 30.94 -81.84
C GLY A 6 -27.93 31.04 -80.59
N HIS A 7 -26.67 30.63 -80.75
CA HIS A 7 -25.50 31.02 -79.94
C HIS A 7 -25.11 32.50 -80.23
N GLN A 8 -24.17 33.21 -79.58
CA GLN A 8 -23.07 32.84 -78.65
C GLN A 8 -22.61 34.09 -77.86
N GLY A 9 -21.91 33.93 -76.74
CA GLY A 9 -21.19 35.03 -76.07
C GLY A 9 -20.70 34.67 -74.65
N ARG A 10 -19.43 34.93 -74.32
CA ARG A 10 -18.80 34.57 -73.03
C ARG A 10 -18.13 35.79 -72.39
N CYS A 11 -18.38 36.04 -71.09
CA CYS A 11 -17.36 36.02 -70.01
C CYS A 11 -17.77 36.82 -68.74
N SER A 12 -17.46 36.21 -67.58
CA SER A 12 -17.02 36.84 -66.31
C SER A 12 -17.88 37.90 -65.60
N VAL A 13 -18.47 37.53 -64.43
CA VAL A 13 -18.03 37.87 -63.05
C VAL A 13 -19.06 37.28 -62.03
N ALA A 14 -18.67 37.14 -60.75
CA ALA A 14 -19.49 36.59 -59.65
C ALA A 14 -20.83 37.36 -59.43
N ILE A 15 -21.98 36.77 -59.04
CA ILE A 15 -22.32 35.70 -58.08
C ILE A 15 -22.51 36.18 -56.62
N PHE A 16 -23.71 35.89 -56.09
CA PHE A 16 -24.23 36.03 -54.71
C PHE A 16 -24.20 37.39 -53.99
N LEU A 17 -25.39 37.99 -53.89
CA LEU A 17 -25.96 38.48 -52.62
C LEU A 17 -27.50 38.52 -52.75
N LEU A 18 -28.21 37.61 -52.07
CA LEU A 18 -29.67 37.48 -52.12
C LEU A 18 -30.24 37.06 -50.77
N LEU A 19 -31.47 37.53 -50.48
CA LEU A 19 -32.40 37.03 -49.46
C LEU A 19 -31.94 37.03 -48.00
N VAL A 20 -32.09 38.18 -47.32
CA VAL A 20 -32.23 38.22 -45.85
C VAL A 20 -33.67 37.87 -45.46
N CYS A 21 -34.03 36.60 -45.58
CA CYS A 21 -35.34 36.04 -45.21
C CYS A 21 -35.19 34.59 -44.69
N GLU A 22 -34.34 34.40 -43.68
CA GLU A 22 -34.09 33.10 -43.05
C GLU A 22 -34.57 33.10 -41.59
N ASN A 23 -35.64 32.34 -41.36
CA ASN A 23 -35.83 31.49 -40.18
C ASN A 23 -35.59 32.10 -38.79
N ILE A 24 -36.66 32.66 -38.21
CA ILE A 24 -36.90 32.52 -36.76
C ILE A 24 -37.15 31.03 -36.50
N SER A 25 -36.05 30.27 -36.38
CA SER A 25 -36.09 28.91 -35.88
C SER A 25 -36.52 28.98 -34.43
N ALA A 26 -37.81 28.81 -34.18
CA ALA A 26 -38.36 28.57 -32.86
C ALA A 26 -37.81 27.23 -32.36
N SER A 27 -36.62 27.28 -31.77
CA SER A 27 -36.02 26.18 -31.03
C SER A 27 -36.87 25.91 -29.80
N THR A 28 -37.91 25.12 -30.00
CA THR A 28 -38.44 24.29 -28.93
C THR A 28 -37.22 23.63 -28.27
N PRO A 29 -37.01 23.81 -26.96
CA PRO A 29 -36.02 23.02 -26.27
C PRO A 29 -36.34 21.56 -26.58
N LYS A 30 -35.37 20.81 -27.12
CA LYS A 30 -35.41 19.36 -26.93
C LYS A 30 -35.62 19.18 -25.43
N PRO A 31 -36.62 18.43 -24.96
CA PRO A 31 -36.67 18.09 -23.56
C PRO A 31 -35.35 17.36 -23.27
N ASP A 32 -34.47 18.01 -22.50
CA ASP A 32 -33.28 17.35 -21.99
C ASP A 32 -33.81 16.13 -21.24
N LEU A 33 -33.30 14.94 -21.58
CA LEU A 33 -33.93 13.70 -21.15
C LEU A 33 -33.64 13.55 -19.65
N GLU A 34 -34.56 14.10 -18.86
CA GLU A 34 -34.45 14.27 -17.42
C GLU A 34 -33.93 12.98 -16.81
N LYS A 35 -32.70 13.02 -16.31
CA LYS A 35 -31.93 11.82 -15.95
C LYS A 35 -32.58 11.17 -14.74
N LYS A 36 -33.54 10.29 -15.00
CA LYS A 36 -34.38 9.60 -14.02
C LYS A 36 -33.52 9.03 -12.90
N GLN A 37 -33.54 9.69 -11.74
CA GLN A 37 -32.67 9.35 -10.64
C GLN A 37 -33.26 8.17 -9.86
N CYS A 38 -32.64 7.00 -9.98
CA CYS A 38 -33.03 5.81 -9.24
C CYS A 38 -32.55 5.85 -7.78
N PRO A 39 -33.23 5.13 -6.86
CA PRO A 39 -32.85 5.07 -5.45
C PRO A 39 -31.53 4.32 -5.23
N ALA A 40 -30.97 4.46 -4.03
CA ALA A 40 -29.75 3.74 -3.63
C ALA A 40 -29.99 2.22 -3.65
N GLY A 41 -29.18 1.51 -4.44
CA GLY A 41 -29.33 0.08 -4.73
C GLY A 41 -29.76 -0.22 -6.17
N ASP A 42 -30.32 0.76 -6.88
CA ASP A 42 -30.87 0.58 -8.22
C ASP A 42 -29.98 1.22 -9.31
N TYR A 43 -30.32 0.97 -10.57
CA TYR A 43 -29.77 1.64 -11.76
C TYR A 43 -30.87 1.91 -12.80
N VAL A 44 -30.62 2.87 -13.70
CA VAL A 44 -31.50 3.15 -14.84
C VAL A 44 -31.26 2.13 -15.95
N SER A 45 -32.30 1.40 -16.34
CA SER A 45 -32.29 0.48 -17.48
C SER A 45 -32.38 1.21 -18.83
N ALA A 46 -32.09 0.50 -19.92
CA ALA A 46 -32.30 0.96 -21.29
C ALA A 46 -33.78 1.28 -21.59
N ARG A 47 -34.74 0.73 -20.82
CA ARG A 47 -36.17 1.05 -20.87
C ARG A 47 -36.58 2.24 -19.99
N ASN A 48 -35.62 2.98 -19.44
CA ASN A 48 -35.82 4.12 -18.53
C ASN A 48 -36.69 3.78 -17.30
N VAL A 49 -36.55 2.56 -16.78
CA VAL A 49 -37.10 2.13 -15.48
C VAL A 49 -35.97 1.78 -14.50
N CYS A 50 -36.22 1.99 -13.21
CA CYS A 50 -35.29 1.61 -12.16
C CYS A 50 -35.32 0.09 -11.93
N CYS A 51 -34.16 -0.54 -12.04
CA CYS A 51 -33.95 -1.96 -11.73
C CYS A 51 -33.03 -2.11 -10.53
N ASN A 52 -33.29 -3.06 -9.62
CA ASN A 52 -32.34 -3.32 -8.53
C ASN A 52 -31.09 -4.03 -9.07
N LYS A 53 -29.93 -3.62 -8.56
CA LYS A 53 -28.62 -4.20 -8.89
C LYS A 53 -28.53 -5.67 -8.48
N CYS A 54 -27.64 -6.40 -9.16
CA CYS A 54 -27.20 -7.72 -8.76
C CYS A 54 -26.35 -7.64 -7.48
N PRO A 55 -26.43 -8.64 -6.58
CA PRO A 55 -25.60 -8.68 -5.38
C PRO A 55 -24.13 -8.99 -5.72
N ALA A 56 -23.23 -8.78 -4.74
CA ALA A 56 -21.90 -9.36 -4.77
C ALA A 56 -21.99 -10.89 -4.94
N GLY A 57 -21.04 -11.50 -5.66
CA GLY A 57 -21.16 -12.88 -6.15
C GLY A 57 -21.63 -13.01 -7.59
N PHE A 58 -22.28 -11.98 -8.16
CA PHE A 58 -23.05 -12.10 -9.40
C PHE A 58 -22.73 -10.98 -10.41
N LYS A 59 -23.06 -11.24 -11.67
CA LYS A 59 -23.11 -10.29 -12.80
C LYS A 59 -24.52 -10.16 -13.34
N LEU A 60 -24.78 -9.09 -14.09
CA LEU A 60 -26.01 -8.90 -14.85
C LEU A 60 -26.10 -9.91 -16.01
N LYS A 61 -27.20 -10.66 -16.10
CA LYS A 61 -27.53 -11.53 -17.24
C LYS A 61 -28.54 -10.87 -18.17
N SER A 62 -29.56 -10.23 -17.60
CA SER A 62 -30.49 -9.35 -18.31
C SER A 62 -31.10 -8.36 -17.32
N GLU A 63 -31.65 -7.26 -17.82
CA GLU A 63 -32.34 -6.27 -16.98
C GLU A 63 -33.54 -6.87 -16.20
N CYS A 64 -34.04 -6.11 -15.22
CA CYS A 64 -35.25 -6.46 -14.49
C CYS A 64 -36.49 -6.55 -15.40
N PRO A 65 -37.48 -7.41 -15.11
CA PRO A 65 -38.67 -7.53 -15.95
C PRO A 65 -39.47 -6.21 -16.00
N GLY A 66 -39.71 -5.59 -14.84
CA GLY A 66 -40.37 -4.29 -14.70
C GLY A 66 -39.80 -3.43 -13.57
N GLU A 67 -40.27 -2.18 -13.47
CA GLU A 67 -39.76 -1.17 -12.52
C GLU A 67 -39.79 -1.65 -11.06
N GLY A 68 -38.72 -1.33 -10.31
CA GLY A 68 -38.54 -1.67 -8.90
C GLY A 68 -38.15 -3.13 -8.65
N GLN A 69 -38.11 -3.98 -9.67
CA GLN A 69 -37.73 -5.40 -9.55
C GLN A 69 -36.22 -5.60 -9.67
N ARG A 70 -35.72 -6.72 -9.13
CA ARG A 70 -34.32 -7.11 -9.27
C ARG A 70 -34.04 -7.59 -10.69
N SER A 71 -32.87 -7.24 -11.22
CA SER A 71 -32.39 -7.76 -12.49
C SER A 71 -32.15 -9.27 -12.48
N ASN A 72 -32.13 -9.88 -13.67
CA ASN A 72 -31.71 -11.27 -13.82
C ASN A 72 -30.20 -11.37 -13.64
N CYS A 73 -29.76 -12.12 -12.63
CA CYS A 73 -28.37 -12.14 -12.18
C CYS A 73 -27.79 -13.55 -12.26
N GLU A 74 -26.58 -13.67 -12.81
CA GLU A 74 -25.86 -14.93 -12.97
C GLU A 74 -24.63 -14.96 -12.06
N LEU A 75 -24.37 -16.10 -11.43
CA LEU A 75 -23.22 -16.27 -10.55
C LEU A 75 -21.92 -16.03 -11.33
N CYS A 76 -20.94 -15.35 -10.71
CA CYS A 76 -19.63 -15.21 -11.33
C CYS A 76 -18.99 -16.59 -11.58
N PRO A 77 -18.49 -16.87 -12.80
CA PRO A 77 -17.80 -18.12 -13.10
C PRO A 77 -16.56 -18.34 -12.23
N GLU A 78 -16.03 -19.57 -12.22
CA GLU A 78 -14.75 -19.86 -11.57
C GLU A 78 -13.64 -18.89 -12.02
N ARG A 79 -12.77 -18.53 -11.06
CA ARG A 79 -11.68 -17.55 -11.24
C ARG A 79 -12.16 -16.13 -11.62
N GLN A 80 -13.44 -15.81 -11.37
CA GLN A 80 -13.99 -14.46 -11.46
C GLN A 80 -14.81 -14.10 -10.21
N PHE A 81 -14.92 -12.81 -9.90
CA PHE A 81 -15.64 -12.29 -8.74
C PHE A 81 -16.31 -10.94 -9.03
N ASN A 82 -17.30 -10.57 -8.22
CA ASN A 82 -17.77 -9.20 -8.07
C ASN A 82 -18.00 -8.92 -6.58
N ASP A 83 -17.24 -7.97 -6.03
CA ASP A 83 -17.15 -7.66 -4.59
C ASP A 83 -18.25 -6.71 -4.06
N LYS A 84 -19.07 -6.15 -4.97
CA LYS A 84 -20.06 -5.11 -4.67
C LYS A 84 -21.35 -5.36 -5.44
N ILE A 85 -22.43 -4.71 -4.98
CA ILE A 85 -23.69 -4.65 -5.74
C ILE A 85 -23.44 -3.94 -7.08
N ASN A 86 -23.89 -4.53 -8.18
CA ASN A 86 -23.46 -4.12 -9.51
C ASN A 86 -24.56 -4.33 -10.57
N HIS A 87 -24.32 -3.79 -11.77
CA HIS A 87 -25.17 -3.96 -12.94
C HIS A 87 -24.34 -4.24 -14.19
N PHE A 88 -23.15 -4.83 -14.00
CA PHE A 88 -22.19 -5.08 -15.07
C PHE A 88 -22.40 -6.47 -15.67
N PRO A 89 -22.29 -6.64 -17.00
CA PRO A 89 -22.46 -7.95 -17.66
C PRO A 89 -21.27 -8.90 -17.44
N ASN A 90 -20.19 -8.42 -16.82
CA ASN A 90 -18.94 -9.13 -16.60
C ASN A 90 -18.63 -9.26 -15.10
N CYS A 91 -17.81 -10.25 -14.74
CA CYS A 91 -17.16 -10.34 -13.43
C CYS A 91 -15.66 -10.05 -13.56
N ARG A 92 -15.06 -9.52 -12.50
CA ARG A 92 -13.63 -9.20 -12.44
C ARG A 92 -12.81 -10.48 -12.34
N LYS A 93 -11.74 -10.59 -13.13
CA LYS A 93 -10.82 -11.74 -13.06
C LYS A 93 -10.05 -11.73 -11.73
N CYS A 94 -9.97 -12.87 -11.06
CA CYS A 94 -9.22 -13.01 -9.81
C CYS A 94 -7.74 -12.58 -9.95
N ARG A 95 -7.10 -12.23 -8.84
CA ARG A 95 -5.63 -12.26 -8.72
C ARG A 95 -5.20 -13.73 -8.70
N VAL A 96 -4.03 -14.00 -9.26
CA VAL A 96 -3.33 -15.28 -9.09
C VAL A 96 -2.04 -14.92 -8.39
N CYS A 97 -1.86 -15.41 -7.16
CA CYS A 97 -0.63 -15.21 -6.41
C CYS A 97 0.47 -16.03 -7.07
N LYS A 98 1.61 -15.39 -7.37
CA LYS A 98 2.71 -16.04 -8.09
C LYS A 98 3.95 -16.19 -7.21
N GLU A 99 4.44 -17.41 -7.10
CA GLU A 99 5.76 -17.71 -6.53
C GLU A 99 6.90 -17.01 -7.29
N SER A 100 6.77 -16.82 -8.61
CA SER A 100 7.70 -16.00 -9.42
C SER A 100 7.77 -14.52 -9.00
N ASN A 101 6.78 -14.05 -8.25
CA ASN A 101 6.70 -12.69 -7.71
C ASN A 101 6.90 -12.68 -6.18
N PHE A 102 7.40 -13.79 -5.60
CA PHE A 102 7.52 -14.04 -4.17
C PHE A 102 6.20 -13.88 -3.40
N GLU A 103 5.07 -14.26 -4.03
CA GLU A 103 3.74 -14.25 -3.41
C GLU A 103 3.22 -15.66 -3.11
N TYR A 104 2.47 -15.78 -2.01
CA TYR A 104 1.57 -16.92 -1.75
C TYR A 104 0.13 -16.44 -1.51
N GLU A 105 -0.83 -17.35 -1.67
CA GLU A 105 -2.25 -17.08 -1.40
C GLU A 105 -2.56 -17.26 0.08
N VAL A 106 -3.11 -16.22 0.72
CA VAL A 106 -3.61 -16.27 2.11
C VAL A 106 -5.13 -16.33 2.20
N SER A 107 -5.84 -16.04 1.10
CA SER A 107 -7.28 -16.25 1.00
C SER A 107 -7.68 -16.55 -0.44
N PRO A 108 -8.36 -17.68 -0.72
CA PRO A 108 -8.74 -18.05 -2.07
C PRO A 108 -9.81 -17.13 -2.64
N CYS A 109 -9.74 -16.90 -3.94
CA CYS A 109 -10.79 -16.19 -4.67
C CYS A 109 -12.13 -16.93 -4.57
N LYS A 110 -13.23 -16.17 -4.50
CA LYS A 110 -14.61 -16.69 -4.58
C LYS A 110 -15.45 -15.75 -5.42
N ASN A 111 -16.66 -16.15 -5.75
CA ASN A 111 -17.59 -15.33 -6.55
C ASN A 111 -17.79 -13.92 -5.93
N ASP A 112 -17.73 -13.81 -4.60
CA ASP A 112 -17.95 -12.60 -3.81
C ASP A 112 -16.67 -11.80 -3.46
N ARG A 113 -15.46 -12.31 -3.74
CA ARG A 113 -14.20 -11.69 -3.31
C ARG A 113 -13.00 -12.08 -4.17
N ASN A 114 -12.06 -11.16 -4.33
CA ASN A 114 -10.78 -11.45 -4.95
C ASN A 114 -9.93 -12.41 -4.10
N ALA A 115 -8.97 -13.12 -4.71
CA ALA A 115 -7.88 -13.76 -3.97
C ALA A 115 -7.04 -12.69 -3.24
N VAL A 116 -6.59 -13.03 -2.04
CA VAL A 116 -5.66 -12.19 -1.26
C VAL A 116 -4.29 -12.84 -1.29
N CYS A 117 -3.33 -12.14 -1.89
CA CYS A 117 -1.94 -12.54 -1.97
C CYS A 117 -1.10 -11.83 -0.90
N ARG A 118 0.02 -12.45 -0.53
CA ARG A 118 0.94 -11.93 0.48
C ARG A 118 2.38 -12.28 0.12
N CYS A 119 3.31 -11.39 0.46
CA CYS A 119 4.74 -11.64 0.26
C CYS A 119 5.24 -12.77 1.15
N MET A 120 6.08 -13.64 0.58
CA MET A 120 6.80 -14.71 1.27
C MET A 120 7.73 -14.17 2.36
N ASP A 121 8.05 -15.01 3.34
CA ASP A 121 9.00 -14.64 4.40
C ASP A 121 10.38 -14.30 3.81
N GLY A 122 11.01 -13.26 4.35
CA GLY A 122 12.21 -12.65 3.74
C GLY A 122 11.92 -11.60 2.65
N TYR A 123 10.64 -11.37 2.32
CA TYR A 123 10.18 -10.30 1.43
C TYR A 123 9.16 -9.40 2.14
N TYR A 124 9.01 -8.16 1.65
CA TYR A 124 8.00 -7.21 2.11
C TYR A 124 7.31 -6.55 0.92
N LYS A 125 6.05 -6.16 1.15
CA LYS A 125 5.20 -5.43 0.22
C LYS A 125 5.68 -4.01 0.02
N HIS A 126 6.19 -3.73 -1.18
CA HIS A 126 6.50 -2.40 -1.67
C HIS A 126 5.35 -1.91 -2.56
N VAL A 127 4.50 -1.04 -2.03
CA VAL A 127 3.35 -0.48 -2.75
C VAL A 127 3.82 0.46 -3.86
N ILE A 128 3.32 0.24 -5.08
CA ILE A 128 3.64 1.04 -6.28
C ILE A 128 2.49 1.99 -6.60
N ASP A 129 1.26 1.48 -6.61
CA ASP A 129 0.02 2.27 -6.75
C ASP A 129 -1.07 1.73 -5.81
N SER A 130 -2.30 2.27 -5.88
CA SER A 130 -3.38 1.86 -4.97
C SER A 130 -3.87 0.41 -5.12
N GLY A 131 -3.48 -0.31 -6.19
CA GLY A 131 -3.80 -1.72 -6.44
C GLY A 131 -2.57 -2.62 -6.70
N THR A 132 -1.41 -2.06 -7.04
CA THR A 132 -0.17 -2.81 -7.33
C THR A 132 0.91 -2.64 -6.28
N TYR A 133 1.66 -3.72 -6.07
CA TYR A 133 2.83 -3.78 -5.20
C TYR A 133 3.73 -4.91 -5.70
N ASP A 134 5.02 -4.78 -5.42
CA ASP A 134 6.00 -5.86 -5.55
C ASP A 134 6.39 -6.42 -4.18
N CYS A 135 6.84 -7.67 -4.14
CA CYS A 135 7.45 -8.26 -2.97
C CYS A 135 8.97 -8.12 -3.07
N LEU A 136 9.51 -7.06 -2.47
CA LEU A 136 10.94 -6.79 -2.48
C LEU A 136 11.62 -7.50 -1.31
N ARG A 137 12.87 -7.93 -1.50
CA ARG A 137 13.63 -8.60 -0.43
C ARG A 137 13.81 -7.66 0.77
N CYS A 138 13.62 -8.19 1.97
CA CYS A 138 13.89 -7.48 3.22
C CYS A 138 15.32 -6.94 3.25
N LYS A 139 15.49 -5.68 3.65
CA LYS A 139 16.81 -5.07 3.86
C LYS A 139 17.55 -5.82 4.98
N GLU A 140 18.80 -6.12 4.74
CA GLU A 140 19.76 -6.49 5.79
C GLU A 140 20.43 -5.24 6.37
N CYS A 141 20.63 -5.23 7.68
CA CYS A 141 21.29 -4.11 8.35
C CYS A 141 22.81 -4.23 8.22
N ARG A 142 23.47 -3.11 7.92
CA ARG A 142 24.90 -3.05 7.64
C ARG A 142 25.74 -3.27 8.91
N GLU A 143 27.05 -3.40 8.74
CA GLU A 143 27.98 -3.31 9.86
C GLU A 143 27.74 -2.01 10.66
N ASN A 144 27.81 -2.12 11.99
CA ASN A 144 27.49 -1.05 12.94
C ASN A 144 26.04 -0.51 12.89
N GLU A 145 25.12 -1.21 12.21
CA GLU A 145 23.67 -1.05 12.38
C GLU A 145 23.08 -2.12 13.34
N ARG A 146 21.89 -1.85 13.88
CA ARG A 146 21.00 -2.79 14.56
C ARG A 146 19.62 -2.80 13.91
N LYS A 147 18.91 -3.95 13.97
CA LYS A 147 17.50 -4.05 13.60
C LYS A 147 16.68 -3.32 14.67
N ASN A 148 16.14 -2.14 14.35
CA ASN A 148 15.18 -1.43 15.19
C ASN A 148 13.76 -2.00 14.95
N GLN A 149 13.42 -2.30 13.69
CA GLN A 149 12.24 -3.11 13.36
C GLN A 149 12.63 -4.29 12.47
N THR A 150 12.15 -5.48 12.83
CA THR A 150 12.24 -6.69 12.00
C THR A 150 11.30 -6.58 10.81
N CYS A 151 11.74 -7.11 9.65
CA CYS A 151 10.91 -7.19 8.47
C CYS A 151 9.64 -8.04 8.70
N THR A 152 8.55 -7.71 8.01
CA THR A 152 7.36 -8.56 7.87
C THR A 152 6.85 -8.49 6.43
N PRO A 153 5.95 -9.39 6.00
CA PRO A 153 5.35 -9.31 4.66
C PRO A 153 4.71 -7.97 4.28
N GLU A 154 4.38 -7.10 5.25
CA GLU A 154 3.84 -5.75 5.00
C GLU A 154 4.84 -4.61 5.24
N ARG A 155 6.05 -4.85 5.79
CA ARG A 155 7.02 -3.78 6.09
C ARG A 155 8.49 -4.23 6.02
N ASN A 156 9.35 -3.37 5.46
CA ASN A 156 10.79 -3.62 5.40
C ASN A 156 11.47 -3.59 6.78
N THR A 157 12.66 -4.18 6.90
CA THR A 157 13.55 -4.01 8.06
C THR A 157 13.94 -2.54 8.24
N VAL A 158 13.78 -2.01 9.46
CA VAL A 158 14.28 -0.66 9.81
C VAL A 158 15.60 -0.79 10.55
N CYS A 159 16.67 -0.24 9.97
CA CYS A 159 18.03 -0.33 10.50
C CYS A 159 18.52 1.02 11.04
N GLU A 160 18.87 1.02 12.31
CA GLU A 160 19.41 2.15 13.08
C GLU A 160 20.91 1.94 13.34
N CYS A 161 21.70 2.98 13.61
CA CYS A 161 23.08 2.79 14.06
C CYS A 161 23.12 2.19 15.48
N LYS A 162 24.18 1.44 15.79
CA LYS A 162 24.45 0.98 17.16
C LYS A 162 24.81 2.18 18.05
N GLU A 163 24.71 2.00 19.36
CA GLU A 163 25.15 2.99 20.36
C GLU A 163 26.62 3.38 20.14
N ASN A 164 26.92 4.67 20.32
CA ASN A 164 28.20 5.31 19.98
C ASN A 164 28.54 5.37 18.46
N TYR A 165 27.56 5.14 17.58
CA TYR A 165 27.65 5.45 16.14
C TYR A 165 26.53 6.41 15.70
N HIS A 166 26.83 7.28 14.74
CA HIS A 166 25.85 8.18 14.11
C HIS A 166 25.82 7.98 12.59
N ARG A 167 24.70 8.26 11.93
CA ARG A 167 24.57 8.07 10.48
C ARG A 167 25.12 9.28 9.72
N VAL A 168 26.13 9.04 8.88
CA VAL A 168 26.72 9.99 7.93
C VAL A 168 26.63 9.38 6.54
N LYS A 169 26.03 10.07 5.56
CA LYS A 169 25.93 9.61 4.15
C LYS A 169 25.48 8.13 4.01
N ASN A 170 24.45 7.71 4.75
CA ASN A 170 23.93 6.33 4.79
C ASN A 170 24.91 5.23 5.28
N LYS A 171 25.96 5.62 6.01
CA LYS A 171 26.89 4.75 6.76
C LYS A 171 26.82 5.11 8.26
N CYS A 172 27.05 4.15 9.14
CA CYS A 172 27.19 4.41 10.57
C CYS A 172 28.67 4.62 10.92
N GLU A 173 29.02 5.79 11.43
CA GLU A 173 30.40 6.18 11.76
C GLU A 173 30.57 6.37 13.27
N PRO A 174 31.74 6.06 13.87
CA PRO A 174 31.94 6.15 15.31
C PRO A 174 31.85 7.60 15.80
N CYS A 175 31.09 7.83 16.88
CA CYS A 175 30.88 9.16 17.47
C CYS A 175 32.17 9.91 17.85
N ARG A 176 33.27 9.20 18.11
CA ARG A 176 34.61 9.79 18.32
C ARG A 176 35.18 10.56 17.11
N ASN A 177 34.66 10.33 15.91
CA ASN A 177 35.10 10.99 14.67
C ASN A 177 34.26 12.25 14.35
N CYS A 178 33.28 12.62 15.18
CA CYS A 178 32.34 13.69 14.89
C CYS A 178 32.86 15.07 15.31
N THR A 179 32.95 15.98 14.34
CA THR A 179 33.44 17.36 14.58
C THR A 179 32.33 18.33 14.98
N THR A 180 31.16 18.27 14.34
CA THR A 180 30.03 19.19 14.55
C THR A 180 28.67 18.52 14.30
N ASN A 181 27.61 19.12 14.85
CA ASN A 181 26.18 18.81 14.62
C ASN A 181 25.65 17.39 14.93
N CYS A 182 26.48 16.40 15.29
CA CYS A 182 25.99 15.08 15.75
C CYS A 182 25.79 14.97 17.28
N ALA A 183 26.14 15.99 18.08
CA ALA A 183 26.29 15.88 19.53
C ALA A 183 25.02 15.47 20.32
N ASN A 184 23.85 15.54 19.68
CA ASN A 184 22.56 15.10 20.23
C ASN A 184 22.19 13.65 19.84
N LEU A 185 22.81 13.12 18.77
CA LEU A 185 22.67 11.73 18.29
C LEU A 185 23.71 10.82 18.97
N CYS A 186 24.92 11.34 19.13
CA CYS A 186 25.96 10.72 19.91
C CYS A 186 25.70 10.99 21.39
N VAL A 187 25.06 10.02 22.06
CA VAL A 187 24.98 9.98 23.52
C VAL A 187 26.38 10.19 24.08
N LYS A 188 26.62 11.35 24.71
CA LYS A 188 27.78 11.51 25.57
C LYS A 188 27.68 10.40 26.60
N VAL A 189 28.73 9.59 26.74
CA VAL A 189 28.87 8.72 27.90
C VAL A 189 29.05 9.63 29.10
N THR A 190 27.93 10.05 29.68
CA THR A 190 27.86 10.42 31.08
C THR A 190 28.48 9.24 31.80
N GLN A 191 29.67 9.45 32.39
CA GLN A 191 30.30 8.42 33.21
C GLN A 191 29.26 7.93 34.22
N VAL A 192 29.27 6.65 34.52
CA VAL A 192 28.29 6.06 35.45
C VAL A 192 28.48 6.70 36.81
N THR A 193 27.73 7.79 37.07
CA THR A 193 27.64 8.41 38.38
C THR A 193 27.13 7.32 39.31
N GLU A 194 27.93 6.93 40.31
CA GLU A 194 27.63 5.76 41.13
C GLU A 194 26.18 5.82 41.63
N ALA A 195 25.39 4.78 41.30
CA ALA A 195 24.03 4.69 41.80
C ALA A 195 24.07 4.76 43.33
N PRO A 196 23.29 5.64 43.98
CA PRO A 196 23.45 5.92 45.40
C PRO A 196 23.26 4.64 46.22
N LYS A 197 24.31 4.27 46.96
CA LYS A 197 24.45 3.04 47.77
C LYS A 197 23.53 3.05 49.01
N GLY A 198 22.22 3.14 48.79
CA GLY A 198 21.19 3.30 49.83
C GLY A 198 20.05 2.28 49.82
N LYS A 199 19.70 1.68 48.66
CA LYS A 199 18.56 0.73 48.59
C LYS A 199 18.87 -0.69 49.09
N HIS A 200 20.13 -1.12 49.09
CA HIS A 200 20.49 -2.49 49.47
C HIS A 200 20.18 -2.79 50.95
N ASN A 201 20.49 -1.86 51.85
CA ASN A 201 20.26 -2.02 53.30
C ASN A 201 18.76 -2.09 53.64
N LEU A 202 17.91 -1.36 52.90
CA LEU A 202 16.47 -1.39 53.10
C LEU A 202 15.88 -2.76 52.74
N ILE A 203 16.32 -3.34 51.62
CA ILE A 203 15.87 -4.66 51.14
C ILE A 203 16.34 -5.77 52.09
N ILE A 204 17.60 -5.73 52.57
CA ILE A 204 18.12 -6.68 53.54
C ILE A 204 17.29 -6.65 54.84
N ASN A 205 16.97 -5.46 55.37
CA ASN A 205 16.17 -5.33 56.58
C ASN A 205 14.73 -5.86 56.41
N ILE A 206 14.11 -5.68 55.22
CA ILE A 206 12.78 -6.22 54.91
C ILE A 206 12.80 -7.76 54.82
N ILE A 207 13.85 -8.34 54.25
CA ILE A 207 14.01 -9.80 54.16
C ILE A 207 14.27 -10.41 55.54
N ALA A 208 15.14 -9.80 56.35
CA ALA A 208 15.38 -10.23 57.72
C ALA A 208 14.12 -10.14 58.61
N GLY A 209 13.36 -9.04 58.48
CA GLY A 209 12.10 -8.86 59.20
C GLY A 209 11.02 -9.87 58.82
N SER A 210 10.85 -10.15 57.53
CA SER A 210 9.86 -11.14 57.08
C SER A 210 10.23 -12.58 57.47
N ALA A 211 11.52 -12.95 57.42
CA ALA A 211 12.00 -14.24 57.90
C ALA A 211 11.71 -14.44 59.41
N ALA A 212 11.91 -13.42 60.24
CA ALA A 212 11.60 -13.47 61.68
C ALA A 212 10.09 -13.68 61.93
N VAL A 213 9.22 -12.96 61.21
CA VAL A 213 7.77 -13.12 61.31
C VAL A 213 7.32 -14.52 60.90
N VAL A 214 7.85 -15.07 59.80
CA VAL A 214 7.55 -16.44 59.36
C VAL A 214 8.02 -17.47 60.39
N PHE A 215 9.20 -17.30 60.99
CA PHE A 215 9.70 -18.20 62.03
C PHE A 215 8.80 -18.19 63.28
N VAL A 216 8.37 -17.00 63.74
CA VAL A 216 7.43 -16.88 64.87
C VAL A 216 6.09 -17.55 64.54
N LEU A 217 5.54 -17.36 63.34
CA LEU A 217 4.31 -18.02 62.90
C LEU A 217 4.45 -19.55 62.87
N LEU A 218 5.58 -20.09 62.40
CA LEU A 218 5.85 -21.52 62.43
C LEU A 218 5.93 -22.07 63.87
N VAL A 219 6.61 -21.36 64.78
CA VAL A 219 6.67 -21.74 66.20
C VAL A 219 5.28 -21.72 66.84
N VAL A 220 4.44 -20.73 66.52
CA VAL A 220 3.04 -20.66 67.00
C VAL A 220 2.19 -21.82 66.44
N VAL A 221 2.33 -22.17 65.16
CA VAL A 221 1.64 -23.34 64.57
C VAL A 221 2.12 -24.65 65.21
N VAL A 222 3.42 -24.82 65.46
CA VAL A 222 3.97 -25.98 66.19
C VAL A 222 3.45 -26.02 67.64
N PHE A 223 3.32 -24.88 68.31
CA PHE A 223 2.77 -24.82 69.67
C PHE A 223 1.27 -25.14 69.69
N ILE A 224 0.48 -24.61 68.75
CA ILE A 224 -0.96 -24.91 68.62
C ILE A 224 -1.18 -26.38 68.29
N THR A 225 -0.41 -26.96 67.36
CA THR A 225 -0.49 -28.39 67.03
C THR A 225 0.00 -29.28 68.18
N PHE A 226 1.02 -28.87 68.94
CA PHE A 226 1.42 -29.56 70.18
C PHE A 226 0.33 -29.51 71.26
N VAL A 227 -0.31 -28.36 71.48
CA VAL A 227 -1.42 -28.24 72.44
C VAL A 227 -2.66 -29.02 71.97
N ALA A 228 -2.96 -29.00 70.66
CA ALA A 228 -4.06 -29.75 70.08
C ALA A 228 -3.83 -31.28 70.17
N THR A 229 -2.64 -31.76 69.78
CA THR A 229 -2.27 -33.18 69.92
C THR A 229 -2.21 -33.60 71.39
N LYS A 230 -1.66 -32.79 72.30
CA LYS A 230 -1.66 -33.06 73.75
C LYS A 230 -3.07 -33.08 74.37
N ARG A 231 -4.01 -32.27 73.86
CA ARG A 231 -5.44 -32.37 74.19
C ARG A 231 -6.09 -33.62 73.58
N PHE A 232 -5.72 -34.00 72.36
CA PHE A 232 -6.24 -35.21 71.69
C PHE A 232 -5.73 -36.50 72.33
N THR A 233 -4.44 -36.61 72.68
CA THR A 233 -3.90 -37.79 73.39
C THR A 233 -4.45 -37.88 74.80
N LYS A 234 -4.63 -36.76 75.52
CA LYS A 234 -5.31 -36.76 76.82
C LYS A 234 -6.80 -37.16 76.72
N LYS A 235 -7.45 -37.02 75.56
CA LYS A 235 -8.77 -37.62 75.28
C LYS A 235 -8.70 -39.09 74.83
N LYS A 236 -7.69 -39.46 74.03
CA LYS A 236 -7.53 -40.81 73.45
C LYS A 236 -7.04 -41.86 74.45
N MET A 237 -6.36 -41.45 75.52
CA MET A 237 -6.01 -42.30 76.68
C MET A 237 -7.22 -42.78 77.51
N LEU A 238 -8.45 -42.54 77.04
CA LEU A 238 -9.71 -43.04 77.60
C LEU A 238 -10.45 -44.01 76.66
N SER A 239 -9.84 -44.42 75.54
CA SER A 239 -10.49 -45.26 74.51
C SER A 239 -9.51 -46.19 73.77
N GLN A 240 -9.40 -47.44 74.27
CA GLN A 240 -8.78 -48.65 73.65
C GLN A 240 -7.27 -48.56 73.30
N SER A 241 -6.38 -49.51 73.63
CA SER A 241 -6.40 -50.99 73.75
C SER A 241 -6.18 -51.73 72.42
N SER A 242 -5.09 -52.53 72.36
CA SER A 242 -4.57 -53.31 71.21
C SER A 242 -4.16 -52.51 69.94
N GLN A 243 -3.15 -52.90 69.15
CA GLN A 243 -2.10 -53.94 69.28
C GLN A 243 -0.85 -53.55 68.41
N HIS A 244 0.24 -54.34 68.52
CA HIS A 244 1.52 -54.39 67.75
C HIS A 244 1.63 -53.63 66.40
N ALA A 245 2.69 -52.84 66.16
CA ALA A 245 4.02 -53.19 65.57
C ALA A 245 4.02 -53.26 64.01
N ASP A 246 5.09 -53.00 63.24
CA ASP A 246 6.54 -53.08 63.51
C ASP A 246 7.42 -52.05 62.73
N VAL A 247 8.75 -52.21 62.71
CA VAL A 247 9.81 -51.23 62.31
C VAL A 247 10.37 -51.40 60.85
N PRO A 248 10.98 -50.37 60.19
CA PRO A 248 11.15 -50.30 58.72
C PRO A 248 12.61 -50.42 58.17
N LYS A 249 12.76 -50.36 56.84
CA LYS A 249 14.00 -50.18 56.01
C LYS A 249 13.62 -49.78 54.56
N GLU A 250 14.52 -49.54 53.59
CA GLU A 250 15.63 -48.57 53.44
C GLU A 250 16.26 -48.73 52.02
N THR A 251 16.82 -47.65 51.44
CA THR A 251 17.96 -47.58 50.46
C THR A 251 18.02 -48.40 49.15
N LYS A 252 18.28 -47.71 48.01
CA LYS A 252 19.21 -48.00 46.86
C LYS A 252 18.76 -47.31 45.54
N GLU A 253 19.54 -47.21 44.44
CA GLU A 253 20.94 -46.76 44.16
C GLU A 253 21.20 -46.77 42.62
N HIS A 254 22.44 -46.48 42.16
CA HIS A 254 22.99 -46.55 40.77
C HIS A 254 22.74 -45.39 39.76
N LEU A 255 23.57 -45.17 38.70
CA LEU A 255 25.02 -44.85 38.59
C LEU A 255 25.52 -44.82 37.10
N LEU A 256 26.07 -43.67 36.64
CA LEU A 256 27.02 -43.43 35.50
C LEU A 256 26.55 -43.79 34.06
N VAL A 257 27.09 -43.32 32.90
CA VAL A 257 28.45 -42.98 32.33
C VAL A 257 28.20 -42.04 31.08
N ASP A 258 28.98 -41.09 30.50
CA ASP A 258 30.28 -40.36 30.69
C ASP A 258 30.28 -39.03 29.84
N MET A 259 31.20 -38.03 29.96
CA MET A 259 32.47 -37.71 29.21
C MET A 259 32.43 -37.84 27.65
N ASN A 260 33.10 -37.06 26.76
CA ASN A 260 33.89 -35.78 26.78
C ASN A 260 34.05 -35.20 25.31
N GLU A 261 34.13 -33.88 25.01
CA GLU A 261 35.29 -32.92 24.87
C GLU A 261 36.32 -33.13 23.71
N PRO A 262 37.09 -32.11 23.19
CA PRO A 262 36.79 -30.67 22.88
C PRO A 262 37.57 -30.04 21.65
N ALA A 263 37.60 -28.69 21.53
CA ALA A 263 38.62 -27.78 20.87
C ALA A 263 38.44 -27.20 19.42
N GLU A 264 39.34 -26.25 19.02
CA GLU A 264 39.38 -25.31 17.84
C GLU A 264 40.85 -25.12 17.30
N VAL A 265 41.32 -24.35 16.28
CA VAL A 265 40.85 -23.34 15.25
C VAL A 265 41.67 -23.56 13.91
N ILE A 266 42.17 -22.69 12.96
CA ILE A 266 42.32 -21.24 12.54
C ILE A 266 42.73 -21.22 11.00
N SER A 267 43.02 -20.18 10.15
CA SER A 267 42.90 -18.70 9.99
C SER A 267 43.31 -18.19 8.56
N LEU A 268 42.71 -17.10 8.01
CA LEU A 268 43.16 -16.18 6.89
C LEU A 268 43.43 -16.77 5.46
N LYS A 269 43.38 -16.04 4.29
CA LYS A 269 43.62 -14.62 3.91
C LYS A 269 42.91 -14.20 2.55
N ALA A 270 43.14 -12.97 2.03
CA ALA A 270 42.47 -12.29 0.87
C ALA A 270 43.14 -12.52 -0.55
N THR A 271 42.78 -11.94 -1.73
CA THR A 271 42.49 -10.52 -2.14
C THR A 271 42.04 -10.39 -3.63
N GLY A 272 41.41 -9.28 -4.10
CA GLY A 272 41.39 -8.86 -5.54
C GLY A 272 40.29 -7.89 -6.03
N LEU A 273 40.60 -6.95 -6.96
CA LEU A 273 39.71 -5.96 -7.65
C LEU A 273 40.08 -5.89 -9.16
N ASN A 274 39.27 -5.38 -10.14
CA ASN A 274 38.97 -3.97 -10.44
C ASN A 274 37.92 -3.80 -11.62
N PRO A 275 37.44 -2.58 -11.95
CA PRO A 275 36.27 -2.33 -12.83
C PRO A 275 36.56 -1.81 -14.27
N VAL A 276 35.48 -1.55 -15.03
CA VAL A 276 35.44 -0.92 -16.39
C VAL A 276 35.01 0.56 -16.29
N ASN A 277 35.31 1.37 -17.32
CA ASN A 277 35.08 2.82 -17.37
C ASN A 277 34.29 3.25 -18.62
N ASP A 278 33.19 3.98 -18.45
CA ASP A 278 32.46 4.68 -19.52
C ASP A 278 33.04 6.07 -19.81
N GLN A 279 32.81 6.61 -21.02
CA GLN A 279 32.97 8.05 -21.25
C GLN A 279 31.97 8.59 -22.29
N GLU A 280 31.44 9.77 -21.99
CA GLU A 280 30.24 10.38 -22.58
C GLU A 280 30.59 11.47 -23.62
N SER A 281 29.71 11.72 -24.61
CA SER A 281 29.93 12.73 -25.67
C SER A 281 28.80 13.77 -25.70
N VAL A 282 29.15 15.04 -25.47
CA VAL A 282 28.22 16.18 -25.44
C VAL A 282 28.07 16.83 -26.81
N LYS A 283 26.85 17.29 -27.16
CA LYS A 283 26.55 18.13 -28.33
C LYS A 283 26.00 19.50 -27.90
N LEU A 284 26.17 20.50 -28.76
CA LEU A 284 25.43 21.77 -28.69
C LEU A 284 24.05 21.65 -29.40
N PRO A 285 23.09 22.53 -29.10
CA PRO A 285 21.72 22.42 -29.61
C PRO A 285 21.46 23.20 -30.90
N ASP A 286 20.61 22.62 -31.76
CA ASP A 286 19.83 23.34 -32.77
C ASP A 286 18.36 23.44 -32.31
N CYS A 287 17.64 24.48 -32.72
CA CYS A 287 16.26 24.72 -32.30
C CYS A 287 15.26 23.85 -33.10
N VAL A 288 15.06 22.61 -32.65
CA VAL A 288 14.00 21.72 -33.13
C VAL A 288 12.66 22.09 -32.47
N PRO A 289 11.51 22.08 -33.17
CA PRO A 289 10.19 22.19 -32.53
C PRO A 289 10.02 21.14 -31.43
N LEU A 290 9.35 21.48 -30.32
CA LEU A 290 9.27 20.57 -29.19
C LEU A 290 8.30 19.39 -29.48
N GLU A 291 8.85 18.26 -29.91
CA GLU A 291 8.12 17.04 -30.22
C GLU A 291 7.69 16.30 -28.94
N ILE A 292 6.71 16.85 -28.22
CA ILE A 292 6.20 16.29 -26.97
C ILE A 292 5.36 15.04 -27.26
N ARG A 293 5.99 13.87 -27.22
CA ARG A 293 5.31 12.58 -27.30
C ARG A 293 4.36 12.42 -26.10
N ILE A 294 3.08 12.20 -26.38
CA ILE A 294 2.01 12.07 -25.38
C ILE A 294 2.35 11.02 -24.29
N PRO A 295 2.86 9.82 -24.60
CA PRO A 295 3.23 8.84 -23.58
C PRO A 295 4.31 9.33 -22.61
N ASP A 296 5.37 9.97 -23.11
CA ASP A 296 6.50 10.45 -22.28
C ASP A 296 6.05 11.56 -21.31
N LEU A 297 5.16 12.45 -21.77
CA LEU A 297 4.59 13.50 -20.94
C LEU A 297 3.67 12.90 -19.86
N ILE A 298 2.77 11.98 -20.23
CA ILE A 298 1.85 11.37 -19.26
C ILE A 298 2.65 10.64 -18.18
N TYR A 299 3.68 9.86 -18.54
CA TYR A 299 4.54 9.23 -17.52
C TYR A 299 5.26 10.25 -16.64
N ALA A 300 5.76 11.37 -17.20
CA ALA A 300 6.35 12.45 -16.41
C ALA A 300 5.34 13.08 -15.42
N VAL A 301 4.09 13.29 -15.83
CA VAL A 301 3.01 13.76 -14.95
C VAL A 301 2.73 12.73 -13.84
N LEU A 302 2.69 11.43 -14.17
CA LEU A 302 2.44 10.37 -13.19
C LEU A 302 3.56 10.16 -12.16
N ASP A 303 4.80 10.49 -12.51
CA ASP A 303 5.94 10.44 -11.59
C ASP A 303 6.04 11.70 -10.69
N LEU A 304 5.46 12.84 -11.12
CA LEU A 304 5.47 14.11 -10.38
C LEU A 304 4.20 14.40 -9.56
N VAL A 305 3.05 13.87 -9.97
CA VAL A 305 1.74 14.11 -9.33
C VAL A 305 1.40 12.99 -8.34
N PRO A 306 1.11 13.31 -7.06
CA PRO A 306 0.70 12.29 -6.08
C PRO A 306 -0.50 11.48 -6.54
N VAL A 307 -0.42 10.15 -6.38
CA VAL A 307 -1.45 9.19 -6.83
C VAL A 307 -2.86 9.54 -6.34
N SER A 308 -3.01 10.09 -5.13
CA SER A 308 -4.28 10.56 -4.57
C SER A 308 -4.90 11.74 -5.32
N GLN A 309 -4.11 12.53 -6.04
CA GLN A 309 -4.49 13.76 -6.71
C GLN A 309 -4.70 13.59 -8.23
N VAL A 310 -4.16 12.55 -8.89
CA VAL A 310 -4.30 12.40 -10.36
C VAL A 310 -5.76 12.38 -10.82
N LYS A 311 -6.68 11.81 -10.03
CA LYS A 311 -8.14 11.81 -10.34
C LYS A 311 -8.83 13.16 -10.09
N GLN A 312 -8.19 14.09 -9.36
CA GLN A 312 -8.62 15.49 -9.28
C GLN A 312 -8.07 16.27 -10.48
N LEU A 313 -6.82 16.01 -10.88
CA LEU A 313 -6.21 16.59 -12.08
C LEU A 313 -7.02 16.22 -13.33
N ALA A 314 -7.34 14.93 -13.54
CA ALA A 314 -8.14 14.48 -14.68
C ALA A 314 -9.50 15.20 -14.78
N ARG A 315 -10.17 15.49 -13.67
CA ARG A 315 -11.42 16.28 -13.65
C ARG A 315 -11.20 17.74 -14.03
N LEU A 316 -10.12 18.36 -13.55
CA LEU A 316 -9.76 19.75 -13.90
C LEU A 316 -9.31 19.89 -15.36
N LEU A 317 -8.82 18.79 -15.97
CA LEU A 317 -8.55 18.60 -17.40
C LEU A 317 -9.80 18.13 -18.18
N GLY A 318 -11.00 18.24 -17.59
CA GLY A 318 -12.28 17.98 -18.26
C GLY A 318 -12.59 16.50 -18.56
N VAL A 319 -11.82 15.54 -18.08
CA VAL A 319 -12.17 14.11 -18.17
C VAL A 319 -13.41 13.86 -17.30
N ARG A 320 -14.46 13.27 -17.87
CA ARG A 320 -15.76 13.15 -17.21
C ARG A 320 -15.69 12.03 -16.17
N ASP A 321 -16.43 12.16 -15.06
CA ASP A 321 -16.45 11.11 -14.01
C ASP A 321 -16.75 9.71 -14.55
N ARG A 322 -17.61 9.59 -15.57
CA ARG A 322 -17.91 8.30 -16.23
C ARG A 322 -16.70 7.65 -16.91
N GLU A 323 -15.81 8.46 -17.49
CA GLU A 323 -14.58 7.97 -18.10
C GLU A 323 -13.58 7.59 -17.01
N ILE A 324 -13.44 8.42 -15.96
CA ILE A 324 -12.60 8.11 -14.79
C ILE A 324 -13.04 6.80 -14.11
N GLU A 325 -14.33 6.62 -13.86
CA GLU A 325 -14.91 5.39 -13.27
C GLU A 325 -14.75 4.17 -14.19
N GLN A 326 -14.77 4.37 -15.51
CA GLN A 326 -14.52 3.31 -16.48
C GLN A 326 -13.04 2.91 -16.48
N GLU A 327 -12.11 3.86 -16.57
CA GLU A 327 -10.67 3.57 -16.57
C GLU A 327 -10.22 2.90 -15.26
N GLU A 328 -10.77 3.29 -14.10
CA GLU A 328 -10.55 2.58 -12.82
C GLU A 328 -11.16 1.17 -12.76
N THR A 329 -12.11 0.85 -13.63
CA THR A 329 -12.81 -0.45 -13.66
C THR A 329 -12.19 -1.42 -14.66
N ASP A 330 -11.75 -0.91 -15.82
CA ASP A 330 -11.17 -1.68 -16.91
C ASP A 330 -9.67 -1.94 -16.70
N HIS A 331 -8.93 -1.01 -16.07
CA HIS A 331 -7.48 -1.12 -15.86
C HIS A 331 -7.11 -1.60 -14.45
N ARG A 332 -6.25 -2.64 -14.39
CA ARG A 332 -5.92 -3.37 -13.15
C ARG A 332 -4.87 -2.69 -12.27
N SER A 333 -4.02 -1.85 -12.85
CA SER A 333 -3.07 -1.00 -12.13
C SER A 333 -3.66 0.39 -12.01
N CYS A 334 -3.49 1.03 -10.85
CA CYS A 334 -3.90 2.43 -10.69
C CYS A 334 -2.96 3.39 -11.44
N ARG A 335 -1.67 3.06 -11.64
CA ARG A 335 -0.80 3.80 -12.57
C ARG A 335 -1.28 3.69 -14.02
N GLU A 336 -1.72 2.50 -14.45
CA GLU A 336 -2.31 2.28 -15.79
C GLU A 336 -3.64 3.02 -15.96
N ALA A 337 -4.57 2.90 -15.00
CA ALA A 337 -5.85 3.62 -15.03
C ALA A 337 -5.63 5.14 -15.11
N HIS A 338 -4.67 5.67 -14.34
CA HIS A 338 -4.30 7.09 -14.39
C HIS A 338 -3.63 7.49 -15.70
N TYR A 339 -2.83 6.60 -16.32
CA TYR A 339 -2.27 6.84 -17.66
C TYR A 339 -3.40 6.98 -18.69
N GLN A 340 -4.37 6.06 -18.70
CA GLN A 340 -5.47 6.11 -19.67
C GLN A 340 -6.41 7.31 -19.41
N MET A 341 -6.66 7.71 -18.15
CA MET A 341 -7.38 8.96 -17.85
C MET A 341 -6.72 10.20 -18.48
N LEU A 342 -5.41 10.36 -18.29
CA LEU A 342 -4.66 11.49 -18.84
C LEU A 342 -4.52 11.38 -20.37
N ARG A 343 -4.48 10.17 -20.92
CA ARG A 343 -4.52 9.94 -22.36
C ARG A 343 -5.86 10.34 -22.99
N VAL A 344 -6.98 10.04 -22.33
CA VAL A 344 -8.34 10.49 -22.74
C VAL A 344 -8.46 12.02 -22.71
N TRP A 345 -7.67 12.74 -21.91
CA TRP A 345 -7.52 14.19 -22.04
C TRP A 345 -6.66 14.56 -23.27
N ALA A 346 -5.44 14.05 -23.38
CA ALA A 346 -4.50 14.40 -24.44
C ALA A 346 -5.06 14.16 -25.85
N GLU A 347 -5.73 13.02 -26.07
CA GLU A 347 -6.30 12.61 -27.36
C GLU A 347 -7.48 13.49 -27.81
N ARG A 348 -8.06 14.33 -26.95
CA ARG A 348 -9.10 15.32 -27.34
C ARG A 348 -8.52 16.55 -28.00
N GLY A 349 -7.25 16.86 -27.71
CA GLY A 349 -6.54 17.99 -28.29
C GLY A 349 -5.92 17.69 -29.65
N THR A 350 -5.60 16.42 -29.92
CA THR A 350 -5.18 15.92 -31.24
C THR A 350 -6.39 15.79 -32.16
N ARG A 351 -6.38 16.48 -33.31
CA ARG A 351 -7.39 16.23 -34.36
C ARG A 351 -7.16 14.84 -34.96
N GLU A 352 -8.24 14.22 -35.43
CA GLU A 352 -8.30 12.81 -35.83
C GLU A 352 -7.19 12.38 -36.82
N GLY A 353 -6.15 11.71 -36.33
CA GLY A 353 -5.24 10.92 -37.17
C GLY A 353 -3.73 11.04 -36.87
N ARG A 354 -3.20 10.03 -36.18
CA ARG A 354 -1.80 9.53 -36.20
C ARG A 354 -0.66 10.33 -35.57
N ASP A 355 -0.78 11.62 -35.22
CA ASP A 355 0.26 12.27 -34.42
C ASP A 355 0.05 12.00 -32.92
N GLU A 356 0.97 11.25 -32.30
CA GLU A 356 1.07 11.08 -30.83
C GLU A 356 1.71 12.32 -30.15
N MET A 357 1.50 13.51 -30.71
CA MET A 357 2.20 14.75 -30.35
C MET A 357 1.26 15.71 -29.63
N LEU A 358 1.61 16.16 -28.43
CA LEU A 358 0.78 17.12 -27.70
C LEU A 358 1.00 18.55 -28.21
N HIS A 359 -0.07 19.23 -28.61
CA HIS A 359 -0.01 20.65 -28.95
C HIS A 359 0.21 21.53 -27.71
N ARG A 360 1.05 22.57 -27.84
CA ARG A 360 1.42 23.56 -26.80
C ARG A 360 0.27 24.06 -25.90
N PRO A 361 -0.93 24.43 -26.41
CA PRO A 361 -2.00 24.94 -25.55
C PRO A 361 -2.51 23.94 -24.50
N LEU A 362 -2.35 22.63 -24.76
CA LEU A 362 -2.71 21.56 -23.82
C LEU A 362 -1.64 21.45 -22.72
N LEU A 363 -0.35 21.61 -23.06
CA LEU A 363 0.70 21.70 -22.04
C LEU A 363 0.45 22.92 -21.13
N GLU A 364 0.09 24.07 -21.71
CA GLU A 364 -0.24 25.29 -20.96
C GLU A 364 -1.48 25.09 -20.05
N GLU A 365 -2.53 24.40 -20.51
CA GLU A 365 -3.67 23.99 -19.68
C GLU A 365 -3.24 23.08 -18.51
N LEU A 366 -2.44 22.05 -18.78
CA LEU A 366 -1.93 21.12 -17.78
C LEU A 366 -1.14 21.83 -16.67
N LEU A 367 -0.27 22.76 -17.05
CA LEU A 367 0.55 23.54 -16.14
C LEU A 367 -0.29 24.50 -15.29
N ASP A 368 -1.34 25.10 -15.86
CA ASP A 368 -2.34 25.88 -15.11
C ASP A 368 -3.08 25.00 -14.07
N LYS A 369 -3.54 23.80 -14.43
CA LYS A 369 -4.24 22.92 -13.48
C LYS A 369 -3.34 22.39 -12.37
N LEU A 370 -2.08 22.09 -12.67
CA LEU A 370 -1.08 21.73 -11.65
C LEU A 370 -0.85 22.87 -10.66
N ARG A 371 -0.71 24.12 -11.13
CA ARG A 371 -0.62 25.31 -10.27
C ARG A 371 -1.86 25.49 -9.39
N GLN A 372 -3.05 25.34 -9.96
CA GLN A 372 -4.33 25.41 -9.22
C GLN A 372 -4.49 24.32 -8.14
N MET A 373 -3.82 23.17 -8.31
CA MET A 373 -3.80 22.08 -7.32
C MET A 373 -2.70 22.21 -6.25
N HIS A 374 -2.02 23.36 -6.18
CA HIS A 374 -0.81 23.60 -5.36
C HIS A 374 0.40 22.73 -5.72
N LEU A 375 0.40 22.08 -6.89
CA LEU A 375 1.50 21.28 -7.42
C LEU A 375 2.48 22.14 -8.24
N GLY A 376 2.79 23.36 -7.75
CA GLY A 376 3.62 24.34 -8.45
C GLY A 376 4.99 23.80 -8.87
N ARG A 377 5.66 23.04 -7.99
CA ARG A 377 6.94 22.38 -8.33
C ARG A 377 6.81 21.37 -9.48
N ALA A 378 5.71 20.61 -9.56
CA ALA A 378 5.49 19.68 -10.67
C ALA A 378 5.29 20.43 -11.99
N ALA A 379 4.67 21.62 -11.96
CA ALA A 379 4.58 22.50 -13.12
C ALA A 379 5.97 23.07 -13.52
N GLU A 380 6.77 23.54 -12.54
CA GLU A 380 8.14 24.03 -12.76
C GLU A 380 9.07 22.94 -13.34
N GLU A 381 9.00 21.70 -12.83
CA GLU A 381 9.77 20.57 -13.34
C GLU A 381 9.32 20.15 -14.74
N LEU A 382 8.02 20.22 -15.07
CA LEU A 382 7.51 19.98 -16.42
C LEU A 382 7.86 21.10 -17.40
N GLU A 383 7.82 22.38 -17.00
CA GLU A 383 8.30 23.50 -17.83
C GLU A 383 9.81 23.44 -18.07
N THR A 384 10.58 22.97 -17.08
CA THR A 384 12.02 22.75 -17.25
C THR A 384 12.31 21.58 -18.21
N LYS A 385 11.48 20.52 -18.17
CA LYS A 385 11.62 19.35 -19.06
C LYS A 385 11.08 19.61 -20.47
N TYR A 386 10.06 20.44 -20.60
CA TYR A 386 9.38 20.78 -21.85
C TYR A 386 9.34 22.31 -22.04
N PRO A 387 10.49 22.95 -22.31
CA PRO A 387 10.61 24.41 -22.34
C PRO A 387 9.71 25.07 -23.39
N ILE A 388 8.83 25.93 -22.90
CA ILE A 388 7.95 26.76 -23.71
C ILE A 388 8.74 27.99 -24.19
N GLN A 389 9.12 28.00 -25.47
CA GLN A 389 9.69 29.17 -26.18
C GLN A 389 8.59 29.90 -26.95
#